data_AF-A0A8J3K900-F1
#
_entry.id   AF-A0A8J3K900-F1
#
_cell.length_a   1.000
_cell.length_b   1.000
_cell.length_c   1.000
_cell.angle_alpha   90.00
_cell.angle_beta   90.00
_cell.angle_gamma   90.00
#
_symmetry.space_group_name_H-M   'P 1'
#
loop_
_entity.id
_entity.type
_entity.pdbx_description
1 polymer ?
#
loop_
_entity_poly.entity_id
_entity_poly.type
_entity_poly.pdbx_seq_one_letter_code
_entity_poly.pdbx_strand_id
1 'polypeptide(L)'
;MASNTSKTARASVRAGEAKGGALSVLGEFKYIIPLNNGKHAYVRNLTNGKTVHLSTTSDAFVEEIRVLAGAGHAAKIRAELVALNSTHPGHGWDATEKRLAEAGIFEG
;
A
#
# COMPACT_ATOMS: atom_id res chain seq x y z
N MET A 1 -2.66 -11.85 40.47
CA MET A 1 -2.74 -10.37 40.33
C MET A 1 -1.37 -9.83 40.74
N ALA A 2 -0.64 -9.00 40.02
CA ALA A 2 -1.03 -7.95 39.08
C ALA A 2 -0.04 -7.84 37.90
N SER A 3 -0.56 -7.37 36.78
CA SER A 3 0.10 -7.21 35.49
C SER A 3 1.13 -6.08 35.51
N ASN A 4 2.36 -6.38 35.06
CA ASN A 4 3.36 -5.36 34.70
C ASN A 4 2.93 -4.63 33.42
N THR A 5 2.24 -3.51 33.56
CA THR A 5 1.94 -2.61 32.43
C THR A 5 3.16 -1.71 32.18
N SER A 6 3.99 -2.11 31.22
CA SER A 6 5.13 -1.32 30.75
C SER A 6 4.70 -0.07 29.98
N LYS A 7 5.47 1.00 30.19
CA LYS A 7 5.36 2.36 29.64
C LYS A 7 5.51 2.41 28.10
N THR A 8 4.45 2.76 27.38
CA THR A 8 4.52 3.38 26.04
C THR A 8 3.35 4.34 25.78
N ALA A 9 3.07 5.26 26.71
CA ALA A 9 2.26 6.43 26.41
C ALA A 9 3.13 7.50 25.73
N ARG A 10 3.45 7.32 24.44
CA ARG A 10 3.97 8.39 23.59
C ARG A 10 3.71 8.09 22.11
N ALA A 11 2.64 8.66 21.59
CA ALA A 11 2.62 9.29 20.28
C ALA A 11 1.35 10.13 20.19
N SER A 12 1.47 11.40 20.58
CA SER A 12 0.58 12.47 20.14
C SER A 12 0.38 12.38 18.62
N VAL A 13 -0.80 11.94 18.20
CA VAL A 13 -1.21 12.03 16.80
C VAL A 13 -1.52 13.50 16.54
N ARG A 14 -0.50 14.25 16.11
CA ARG A 14 -0.70 15.49 15.39
C ARG A 14 -0.96 15.08 13.94
N ALA A 15 -2.23 14.82 13.64
CA ALA A 15 -2.73 14.67 12.29
C ALA A 15 -2.48 15.98 11.55
N GLY A 16 -1.31 16.09 10.91
CA GLY A 16 -1.02 17.10 9.92
C GLY A 16 -1.87 16.80 8.69
N GLU A 17 -2.91 17.60 8.52
CA GLU A 17 -3.75 17.72 7.34
C GLU A 17 -2.86 17.86 6.08
N ALA A 18 -2.72 16.77 5.32
CA ALA A 18 -2.30 16.83 3.92
C ALA A 18 -3.57 16.78 3.07
N LYS A 19 -4.04 17.95 2.63
CA LYS A 19 -5.05 18.11 1.58
C LYS A 19 -4.51 17.53 0.27
N GLY A 20 -4.84 16.28 0.02
CA GLY A 20 -4.67 15.58 -1.24
C GLY A 20 -5.45 14.28 -1.15
N GLY A 21 -6.68 14.27 -1.70
CA GLY A 21 -7.60 13.13 -1.65
C GLY A 21 -6.93 11.82 -2.10
N ALA A 22 -7.26 10.65 -1.56
CA ALA A 22 -8.58 10.21 -1.15
C ALA A 22 -8.49 9.18 -0.01
N LEU A 23 -9.06 9.53 1.14
CA LEU A 23 -9.48 8.60 2.19
C LEU A 23 -11.02 8.43 2.23
N SER A 24 -11.75 8.96 1.24
CA SER A 24 -13.12 8.54 0.94
C SER A 24 -13.04 7.31 0.01
N VAL A 25 -13.76 6.21 0.19
CA VAL A 25 -15.22 6.11 0.29
C VAL A 25 -15.59 4.84 1.08
N LEU A 26 -16.66 4.92 1.87
CA LEU A 26 -17.36 3.79 2.48
C LEU A 26 -17.57 2.64 1.47
N GLY A 27 -16.76 1.57 1.56
CA GLY A 27 -16.99 0.29 0.87
C GLY A 27 -15.86 -0.22 -0.02
N GLU A 28 -14.90 0.62 -0.43
CA GLU A 28 -13.80 0.19 -1.32
C GLU A 28 -12.47 0.19 -0.57
N PHE A 29 -11.95 -1.00 -0.27
CA PHE A 29 -10.67 -1.16 0.42
C PHE A 29 -9.52 -0.86 -0.55
N LYS A 30 -8.73 0.18 -0.25
CA LYS A 30 -7.47 0.45 -0.94
C LYS A 30 -6.40 -0.55 -0.53
N TYR A 31 -5.73 -1.16 -1.49
CA TYR A 31 -4.60 -2.05 -1.26
C TYR A 31 -3.31 -1.25 -1.08
N ILE A 32 -3.16 -0.12 -1.78
CA ILE A 32 -1.92 0.67 -1.84
C ILE A 32 -2.22 2.11 -1.42
N ILE A 33 -1.67 2.52 -0.28
CA ILE A 33 -1.75 3.91 0.17
C ILE A 33 -0.39 4.57 -0.13
N PRO A 34 -0.33 5.51 -1.09
CA PRO A 34 0.92 6.12 -1.52
C PRO A 34 1.50 7.06 -0.46
N LEU A 35 2.82 7.06 -0.30
CA LEU A 35 3.55 7.93 0.63
C LEU A 35 4.79 8.51 -0.07
N ASN A 36 5.29 9.64 0.43
CA ASN A 36 6.56 10.23 -0.01
C ASN A 36 6.69 10.30 -1.55
N ASN A 37 5.65 10.83 -2.21
CA ASN A 37 5.56 10.92 -3.67
C ASN A 37 5.80 9.59 -4.41
N GLY A 38 5.26 8.49 -3.87
CA GLY A 38 5.32 7.16 -4.47
C GLY A 38 6.60 6.39 -4.19
N LYS A 39 7.53 6.92 -3.39
CA LYS A 39 8.73 6.18 -2.95
C LYS A 39 8.40 5.08 -1.96
N HIS A 40 7.36 5.27 -1.15
CA HIS A 40 6.88 4.29 -0.20
C HIS A 40 5.38 4.10 -0.33
N ALA A 41 4.87 2.98 0.17
CA ALA A 41 3.46 2.74 0.29
C ALA A 41 3.15 1.96 1.56
N TYR A 42 1.97 2.18 2.12
CA TYR A 42 1.35 1.16 2.95
C TYR A 42 0.65 0.15 2.04
N VAL A 43 1.03 -1.12 2.15
CA VAL A 43 0.32 -2.23 1.51
C VAL A 43 -0.60 -2.87 2.54
N ARG A 44 -1.90 -2.83 2.28
CA ARG A 44 -2.90 -3.50 3.13
C ARG A 44 -3.12 -4.90 2.61
N ASN A 45 -2.64 -5.87 3.37
CA ASN A 45 -2.83 -7.27 3.04
C ASN A 45 -4.14 -7.80 3.64
N LEU A 46 -5.15 -7.98 2.78
CA LEU A 46 -6.47 -8.47 3.18
C LEU A 46 -6.46 -9.96 3.55
N THR A 47 -5.44 -10.73 3.15
CA THR A 47 -5.33 -12.16 3.46
C THR A 47 -4.94 -12.41 4.93
N ASN A 48 -4.23 -11.48 5.54
CA ASN A 48 -3.72 -11.60 6.91
C ASN A 48 -4.12 -10.43 7.84
N GLY A 49 -4.84 -9.43 7.30
CA GLY A 49 -5.30 -8.26 8.04
C GLY A 49 -4.21 -7.24 8.41
N LYS A 50 -2.96 -7.41 7.93
CA LYS A 50 -1.85 -6.52 8.25
C LYS A 50 -1.74 -5.38 7.24
N THR A 51 -1.17 -4.26 7.70
CA THR A 51 -0.77 -3.15 6.85
C THR A 51 0.72 -2.91 7.05
N VAL A 52 1.50 -3.08 5.99
CA VAL A 52 2.97 -3.01 6.03
C VAL A 52 3.46 -1.78 5.27
N HIS A 53 4.49 -1.11 5.81
CA HIS A 53 5.13 0.02 5.17
C HIS A 53 6.34 -0.44 4.37
N LEU A 54 6.31 -0.27 3.05
CA LEU A 54 7.33 -0.79 2.15
C LEU A 54 7.79 0.28 1.16
N SER A 55 9.04 0.18 0.71
CA SER A 55 9.52 0.95 -0.44
C SER A 55 8.94 0.35 -1.73
N THR A 56 8.40 1.15 -2.63
CA THR A 56 7.83 0.68 -3.91
C THR A 56 8.90 0.08 -4.84
N THR A 57 10.17 0.32 -4.55
CA THR A 57 11.33 -0.26 -5.26
C THR A 57 11.94 -1.48 -4.59
N SER A 58 11.42 -1.93 -3.45
CA SER A 58 11.98 -3.06 -2.72
C SER A 58 11.37 -4.40 -3.16
N ASP A 59 12.15 -5.47 -3.08
CA ASP A 59 11.65 -6.83 -3.33
C ASP A 59 10.54 -7.22 -2.35
N ALA A 60 10.61 -6.73 -1.11
CA ALA A 60 9.56 -6.93 -0.11
C ALA A 60 8.20 -6.38 -0.57
N PHE A 61 8.18 -5.27 -1.32
CA PHE A 61 6.95 -4.76 -1.92
C PHE A 61 6.43 -5.69 -3.03
N VAL A 62 7.32 -6.17 -3.91
CA VAL A 62 6.96 -7.12 -4.97
C VAL A 62 6.35 -8.39 -4.37
N GLU A 63 6.97 -8.95 -3.33
CA GLU A 63 6.48 -10.16 -2.68
C GLU A 63 5.17 -9.96 -1.93
N GLU A 64 4.97 -8.82 -1.27
CA GLU A 64 3.68 -8.52 -0.63
C GLU A 64 2.55 -8.42 -1.66
N ILE A 65 2.82 -7.80 -2.81
CA ILE A 65 1.85 -7.75 -3.92
C ILE A 65 1.66 -9.14 -4.54
N ARG A 66 2.71 -9.98 -4.63
CA ARG A 66 2.61 -11.38 -5.09
C ARG A 66 1.63 -12.18 -4.24
N VAL A 67 1.73 -12.06 -2.91
CA VAL A 67 0.83 -12.73 -1.97
C VAL A 67 -0.63 -12.32 -2.23
N LEU A 68 -0.88 -11.02 -2.41
CA LEU A 68 -2.21 -10.52 -2.71
C LEU A 68 -2.72 -10.95 -4.10
N ALA A 69 -1.83 -10.96 -5.10
CA ALA A 69 -2.15 -11.40 -6.45
C ALA A 69 -2.54 -12.89 -6.47
N GLY A 70 -1.76 -13.74 -5.79
CA GLY A 70 -2.06 -15.17 -5.61
C GLY A 70 -3.36 -15.45 -4.84
N ALA A 71 -3.85 -14.48 -4.06
CA ALA A 71 -5.15 -14.53 -3.40
C ALA A 71 -6.32 -14.00 -4.29
N GLY A 72 -6.08 -13.73 -5.57
CA GLY A 72 -7.10 -13.28 -6.51
C GLY A 72 -7.34 -11.76 -6.51
N HIS A 73 -6.42 -10.96 -5.96
CA HIS A 73 -6.53 -9.50 -5.95
C HIS A 73 -5.72 -8.78 -7.04
N ALA A 74 -5.06 -9.54 -7.93
CA ALA A 74 -4.18 -9.02 -8.99
C ALA A 74 -4.83 -7.92 -9.83
N ALA A 75 -6.02 -8.17 -10.39
CA ALA A 75 -6.72 -7.22 -11.25
C ALA A 75 -7.08 -5.90 -10.54
N LYS A 76 -7.51 -5.98 -9.28
CA LYS A 76 -7.86 -4.80 -8.47
C LYS A 76 -6.63 -3.96 -8.15
N ILE A 77 -5.53 -4.61 -7.76
CA ILE A 77 -4.26 -3.92 -7.47
C ILE A 77 -3.72 -3.25 -8.72
N ARG A 78 -3.78 -3.92 -9.88
CA ARG A 78 -3.33 -3.33 -11.14
C ARG A 78 -4.17 -2.10 -11.52
N ALA A 79 -5.49 -2.16 -11.37
CA ALA A 79 -6.37 -1.01 -11.58
C ALA A 79 -6.03 0.14 -10.62
N GLU A 80 -5.73 -0.15 -9.36
CA GLU A 80 -5.32 0.86 -8.37
C GLU A 80 -3.99 1.53 -8.74
N LEU A 81 -3.00 0.78 -9.23
CA LEU A 81 -1.74 1.36 -9.72
C LEU A 81 -1.93 2.29 -10.92
N VAL A 82 -2.80 1.93 -11.86
CA VAL A 82 -3.17 2.79 -13.00
C VAL A 82 -3.87 4.06 -12.54
N ALA A 83 -4.77 3.95 -11.56
CA ALA A 83 -5.43 5.09 -10.95
C ALA A 83 -4.41 6.01 -10.25
N LEU A 84 -3.48 5.44 -9.47
CA LEU A 84 -2.42 6.19 -8.79
C LEU A 84 -1.51 6.94 -9.78
N ASN A 85 -1.17 6.33 -10.92
CA ASN A 85 -0.39 6.99 -11.95
C ASN A 85 -1.15 8.17 -12.58
N SER A 86 -2.47 8.02 -12.75
CA SER A 86 -3.33 9.08 -13.31
C SER A 86 -3.54 10.23 -12.33
N THR A 87 -3.71 9.95 -11.03
CA THR A 87 -3.92 10.98 -10.00
C THR A 87 -2.64 11.66 -9.55
N HIS A 88 -1.51 10.95 -9.64
CA HIS A 88 -0.20 11.43 -9.22
C HIS A 88 0.85 11.22 -10.32
N PRO A 89 0.73 11.95 -11.45
CA PRO A 89 1.68 11.84 -12.54
C PRO A 89 3.09 12.20 -12.04
N GLY A 90 4.09 11.42 -12.46
CA GLY A 90 5.49 11.63 -12.08
C GLY A 90 5.91 11.03 -10.72
N HIS A 91 5.01 10.36 -10.00
CA HIS A 91 5.35 9.64 -8.76
C HIS A 91 5.89 8.21 -9.00
N GLY A 92 6.09 7.80 -10.25
CA GLY A 92 6.72 6.52 -10.62
C GLY A 92 5.81 5.29 -10.51
N TRP A 93 4.49 5.49 -10.51
CA TRP A 93 3.50 4.40 -10.45
C TRP A 93 3.45 3.56 -11.73
N ASP A 94 3.71 4.17 -12.88
CA ASP A 94 3.94 3.51 -14.16
C ASP A 94 5.13 2.54 -14.10
N ALA A 95 6.28 2.99 -13.57
CA ALA A 95 7.46 2.17 -13.41
C ALA A 95 7.24 1.04 -12.38
N THR A 96 6.43 1.31 -11.36
CA THR A 96 6.07 0.33 -10.32
C THR A 96 5.16 -0.76 -10.90
N GLU A 97 4.13 -0.40 -11.68
CA GLU A 97 3.27 -1.36 -12.37
C GLU A 97 4.06 -2.21 -13.36
N LYS A 98 4.95 -1.58 -14.14
CA LYS A 98 5.81 -2.30 -15.09
C LYS A 98 6.72 -3.31 -14.39
N ARG A 99 7.35 -2.95 -13.27
CA ARG A 99 8.18 -3.87 -12.48
C ARG A 99 7.39 -5.08 -11.99
N LEU A 100 6.15 -4.87 -11.52
CA LEU A 100 5.28 -5.95 -11.06
C LEU A 100 4.85 -6.85 -12.24
N ALA A 101 4.55 -6.26 -13.39
CA ALA A 101 4.23 -7.02 -14.60
C ALA A 101 5.43 -7.85 -15.08
N GLU A 102 6.64 -7.26 -15.13
CA GLU A 102 7.89 -7.95 -15.48
C GLU A 102 8.24 -9.08 -14.48
N ALA A 103 7.80 -8.96 -13.23
CA ALA A 103 7.92 -10.01 -12.20
C ALA A 103 6.84 -11.11 -12.30
N GLY A 104 5.98 -11.08 -13.32
CA GLY A 104 4.93 -12.06 -13.57
C GLY A 104 3.76 -11.99 -12.58
N ILE A 105 3.63 -10.90 -11.82
CA ILE A 105 2.65 -10.79 -10.73
C ILE A 105 1.20 -10.82 -11.22
N PHE A 106 0.95 -10.41 -12.47
CA PHE A 106 -0.40 -10.27 -13.03
C PHE A 106 -0.74 -11.35 -14.08
N GLU A 107 0.06 -12.40 -14.21
CA GLU A 107 -0.12 -13.46 -15.24
C GLU A 107 -0.99 -14.65 -14.75
N GLY A 108 -1.46 -14.62 -13.50
CA GLY A 108 -2.22 -15.69 -12.85
C GLY A 108 -3.74 -15.49 -12.85
#